data_AF-A0A2D5AGU8-F1
#
_entry.id   AF-A0A2D5AGU8-F1
#
_cell.length_a   1.000
_cell.length_b   1.000
_cell.length_c   1.000
_cell.angle_alpha   90.00
_cell.angle_beta   90.00
_cell.angle_gamma   90.00
#
_symmetry.space_group_name_H-M   'P 1'
#
loop_
_entity.id
_entity.type
_entity.pdbx_description
1 polymer ?
#
loop_
_entity_poly.entity_id
_entity_poly.type
_entity_poly.pdbx_seq_one_letter_code
_entity_poly.pdbx_strand_id
1 'polypeptide(L)'
;MARIALNGRLLVPGKLEGIGRFTLNTLTQLVALRPDDAFLLVVDRPDDEMFRLGPNVEVVRIRIPARRPWLMKWWFGKPLSRVLRKWNADAFVSLEGP
;
A
#
# COMPACT_ATOMS: atom_id res chain seq x y z
N MET A 1 -8.97 -0.72 17.77
CA MET A 1 -7.71 -0.46 17.06
C MET A 1 -7.48 -1.62 16.10
N ALA A 2 -7.66 -1.35 14.82
CA ALA A 2 -7.48 -2.30 13.73
C ALA A 2 -6.10 -2.12 13.07
N ARG A 3 -5.60 -3.19 12.45
CA ARG A 3 -4.39 -3.21 11.63
C ARG A 3 -4.77 -3.29 10.17
N ILE A 4 -4.71 -2.17 9.46
CA ILE A 4 -5.20 -2.04 8.09
C ILE A 4 -4.03 -1.94 7.11
N ALA A 5 -3.87 -2.93 6.25
CA ALA A 5 -2.88 -2.87 5.19
C ALA A 5 -3.43 -2.12 3.97
N LEU A 6 -2.61 -1.27 3.36
CA LEU A 6 -2.95 -0.43 2.21
C LEU A 6 -2.14 -0.85 0.99
N ASN A 7 -2.79 -0.97 -0.16
CA ASN A 7 -2.11 -1.18 -1.43
C ASN A 7 -1.54 0.13 -1.97
N GLY A 8 -0.21 0.25 -1.96
CA GLY A 8 0.52 1.39 -2.51
C GLY A 8 1.15 1.12 -3.89
N ARG A 9 0.76 0.08 -4.62
CA ARG A 9 1.41 -0.32 -5.88
C ARG A 9 1.36 0.77 -6.96
N LEU A 10 0.27 1.54 -7.06
CA LEU A 10 0.16 2.67 -8.00
C LEU A 10 0.90 3.93 -7.56
N LEU A 11 1.46 3.94 -6.35
CA LEU A 11 2.25 5.05 -5.84
C LEU A 11 3.67 4.99 -6.44
N VAL A 12 3.83 5.57 -7.62
CA VAL A 12 5.10 5.62 -8.35
C VAL A 12 5.67 7.03 -8.33
N PRO A 13 6.75 7.28 -7.56
CA PRO A 13 7.39 8.59 -7.52
C PRO A 13 7.75 9.12 -8.91
N GLY A 14 7.49 10.41 -9.13
CA GLY A 14 7.72 11.07 -10.42
C GLY A 14 6.77 10.66 -11.57
N LYS A 15 5.77 9.80 -11.31
CA LYS A 15 4.79 9.32 -12.32
C LYS A 15 3.35 9.29 -11.78
N LEU A 16 3.04 10.12 -10.80
CA LEU A 16 1.72 10.22 -10.18
C LEU A 16 0.75 11.01 -11.05
N GLU A 17 -0.10 10.29 -11.79
CA GLU A 17 -1.17 10.88 -12.59
C GLU A 17 -2.45 10.05 -12.46
N GLY A 18 -3.59 10.67 -12.78
CA GLY A 18 -4.91 10.01 -12.78
C GLY A 18 -5.17 9.19 -11.51
N ILE A 19 -5.34 7.88 -11.69
CA ILE A 19 -5.62 6.93 -10.60
C ILE A 19 -4.54 6.93 -9.51
N GLY A 20 -3.26 7.21 -9.83
CA GLY A 20 -2.21 7.29 -8.81
C GLY A 20 -2.41 8.45 -7.84
N ARG A 21 -2.82 9.63 -8.34
CA ARG A 21 -3.15 10.79 -7.49
C ARG A 21 -4.42 10.56 -6.68
N PHE A 22 -5.41 9.90 -7.29
CA PHE A 22 -6.62 9.49 -6.58
C PHE A 22 -6.27 8.56 -5.42
N THR A 23 -5.51 7.48 -5.68
CA THR A 23 -5.06 6.53 -4.67
C THR A 23 -4.32 7.24 -3.54
N LEU A 24 -3.34 8.09 -3.84
CA LEU A 24 -2.60 8.83 -2.81
C LEU A 24 -3.53 9.65 -1.92
N ASN A 25 -4.39 10.48 -2.52
CA ASN A 25 -5.29 11.36 -1.77
C ASN A 25 -6.27 10.58 -0.91
N THR A 26 -6.88 9.53 -1.47
CA THR A 26 -7.84 8.69 -0.75
C THR A 26 -7.18 7.97 0.42
N LEU A 27 -5.98 7.42 0.24
CA LEU A 27 -5.25 6.75 1.32
C LEU A 27 -4.82 7.75 2.42
N THR A 28 -4.32 8.93 2.05
CA THR A 28 -3.99 9.99 3.02
C THR A 28 -5.20 10.41 3.84
N GLN A 29 -6.36 10.60 3.20
CA GLN A 29 -7.60 10.94 3.92
C GLN A 29 -8.09 9.79 4.81
N LEU A 30 -8.00 8.55 4.35
CA LEU A 30 -8.37 7.37 5.13
C LEU A 30 -7.54 7.26 6.41
N VAL A 31 -6.23 7.46 6.31
CA VAL A 31 -5.31 7.44 7.45
C VAL A 31 -5.67 8.55 8.44
N ALA A 32 -5.90 9.77 7.96
CA ALA A 32 -6.24 10.92 8.81
C ALA A 32 -7.58 10.75 9.54
N LEU A 33 -8.57 10.09 8.93
CA LEU A 33 -9.88 9.83 9.52
C LEU A 33 -9.87 8.74 10.61
N ARG A 34 -8.78 7.96 10.71
CA ARG A 34 -8.67 6.82 11.63
C ARG A 34 -7.36 6.87 12.42
N PRO A 35 -7.16 7.90 13.27
CA PRO A 35 -5.89 8.10 13.98
C PRO A 35 -5.57 6.98 14.98
N ASP A 36 -6.59 6.28 15.51
CA ASP A 36 -6.42 5.21 16.50
C ASP A 36 -6.12 3.83 15.87
N ASP A 37 -6.11 3.73 14.55
CA ASP A 37 -5.77 2.50 13.83
C ASP A 37 -4.33 2.54 13.33
N ALA A 38 -3.75 1.35 13.17
CA ALA A 38 -2.42 1.19 12.60
C ALA A 38 -2.54 0.86 11.11
N PHE A 39 -1.67 1.45 10.29
CA PHE A 39 -1.64 1.22 8.87
C PHE A 39 -0.31 0.66 8.38
N LEU A 40 -0.38 -0.22 7.38
CA LEU A 40 0.79 -0.74 6.66
C LEU A 40 0.66 -0.45 5.17
N LEU A 41 1.41 0.52 4.66
CA LEU A 41 1.49 0.80 3.24
C LEU A 41 2.44 -0.18 2.55
N VAL A 42 1.89 -1.02 1.66
CA VAL A 42 2.67 -2.02 0.90
C VAL A 42 3.00 -1.47 -0.48
N VAL A 43 4.28 -1.24 -0.77
CA VAL A 43 4.77 -0.67 -2.04
C VAL A 43 5.69 -1.64 -2.77
N ASP A 44 5.94 -1.37 -4.06
CA ASP A 44 6.93 -2.09 -4.88
C ASP A 44 8.13 -1.21 -5.28
N ARG A 45 8.25 -0.02 -4.68
CA ARG A 45 9.28 1.00 -4.94
C ARG A 45 10.18 1.23 -3.72
N PRO A 46 11.42 1.73 -3.93
CA PRO A 46 12.25 2.25 -2.85
C PRO A 46 11.51 3.33 -2.06
N ASP A 47 11.92 3.55 -0.82
CA ASP A 47 11.35 4.57 0.06
C ASP A 47 11.33 5.95 -0.61
N ASP A 48 10.27 6.71 -0.36
CA ASP A 48 10.01 8.03 -0.95
C ASP A 48 9.15 8.86 0.02
N GLU A 49 9.29 10.19 -0.04
CA GLU A 49 8.56 11.11 0.83
C GLU A 49 7.05 11.00 0.67
N MET A 50 6.57 10.67 -0.54
CA MET A 50 5.14 10.52 -0.82
C MET A 50 4.47 9.39 -0.03
N PHE A 51 5.24 8.45 0.52
CA PHE A 51 4.72 7.34 1.32
C PHE A 51 4.45 7.72 2.78
N ARG A 52 4.85 8.93 3.20
CA ARG A 52 4.61 9.46 4.55
C ARG A 52 3.16 9.94 4.68
N LEU A 53 2.22 9.00 4.70
CA LEU A 53 0.78 9.29 4.72
C LEU A 53 0.27 9.74 6.11
N GLY A 54 1.03 9.48 7.17
CA GLY A 54 0.67 9.85 8.54
C GLY A 54 1.60 9.19 9.57
N PRO A 55 1.54 9.62 10.86
CA PRO A 55 2.40 9.09 11.92
C PRO A 55 2.07 7.65 12.31
N ASN A 56 0.87 7.16 11.99
CA ASN A 56 0.38 5.80 12.25
C ASN A 56 0.55 4.86 11.06
N VAL A 57 1.44 5.19 10.11
CA VAL A 57 1.67 4.42 8.88
C VAL A 57 3.09 3.87 8.84
N GLU A 58 3.20 2.54 8.81
CA GLU A 58 4.42 1.83 8.48
C GLU A 58 4.49 1.58 6.96
N VAL A 59 5.68 1.63 6.36
CA VAL A 59 5.88 1.34 4.93
C VAL A 59 6.68 0.07 4.78
N VAL A 60 6.19 -0.86 3.95
CA VAL A 60 6.90 -2.09 3.61
C VAL A 60 7.02 -2.26 2.11
N ARG A 61 8.24 -2.58 1.68
CA ARG A 61 8.55 -2.80 0.26
C ARG A 61 8.58 -4.29 -0.07
N ILE A 62 7.72 -4.71 -1.00
CA ILE A 62 7.85 -5.98 -1.72
C ILE A 62 8.75 -5.73 -2.93
N ARG A 63 9.91 -6.41 -3.01
CA ARG A 63 10.91 -6.18 -4.07
C ARG A 63 10.48 -6.64 -5.47
N ILE A 64 9.43 -7.44 -5.57
CA ILE A 64 8.90 -7.91 -6.85
C ILE A 64 8.11 -6.76 -7.50
N PRO A 65 8.49 -6.28 -8.69
CA PRO A 65 7.82 -5.14 -9.31
C PRO A 65 6.50 -5.59 -9.95
N ALA A 66 5.37 -5.02 -9.56
CA ALA A 66 4.04 -5.43 -10.04
C ALA A 66 3.63 -4.70 -11.34
N ARG A 67 4.46 -4.83 -12.38
CA ARG A 67 4.39 -4.03 -13.62
C ARG A 67 3.92 -4.79 -14.87
N ARG A 68 3.79 -6.12 -14.76
CA ARG A 68 3.31 -7.01 -15.83
C ARG A 68 2.24 -7.94 -15.24
N PRO A 69 1.28 -8.45 -16.03
CA PRO A 69 0.19 -9.28 -15.49
C PRO A 69 0.66 -10.46 -14.63
N TRP A 70 1.69 -11.18 -15.08
CA TRP A 70 2.26 -12.30 -14.31
C TRP A 70 3.00 -11.86 -13.04
N LEU A 71 3.68 -10.71 -13.08
CA LEU A 71 4.33 -10.13 -11.91
C LEU A 71 3.31 -9.62 -10.90
N MET A 72 2.19 -9.06 -11.34
CA MET A 72 1.07 -8.68 -10.49
C MET A 72 0.51 -9.92 -9.79
N LYS A 73 0.26 -11.01 -10.53
CA LYS A 73 -0.16 -12.29 -9.95
C LYS A 73 0.82 -12.80 -8.90
N TRP A 74 2.12 -12.64 -9.13
CA TRP A 74 3.15 -13.00 -8.15
C TRP A 74 3.15 -12.07 -6.94
N TRP A 75 3.01 -10.76 -7.15
CA TRP A 75 2.99 -9.76 -6.08
C TRP A 75 1.80 -9.97 -5.13
N PHE A 76 0.59 -10.05 -5.69
CA PHE A 76 -0.66 -10.33 -4.96
C PHE A 76 -0.74 -11.77 -4.41
N GLY A 77 0.14 -12.66 -4.86
CA GLY A 77 0.24 -14.02 -4.37
C GLY A 77 0.98 -14.13 -3.03
N LYS A 78 1.89 -15.12 -2.95
CA LYS A 78 2.65 -15.45 -1.72
C LYS A 78 3.35 -14.26 -1.03
N PRO A 79 4.00 -13.32 -1.73
CA PRO A 79 4.67 -12.17 -1.11
C PRO A 79 3.70 -11.30 -0.29
N LEU A 80 2.62 -10.81 -0.90
CA LEU A 80 1.63 -10.01 -0.20
C LEU A 80 0.99 -10.81 0.93
N SER A 81 0.57 -12.06 0.69
CA SER A 81 0.00 -12.89 1.76
C SER A 81 0.96 -13.13 2.93
N ARG A 82 2.28 -13.18 2.68
CA ARG A 82 3.28 -13.31 3.74
C ARG A 82 3.43 -12.00 4.53
N VAL A 83 3.39 -10.85 3.85
CA VAL A 83 3.42 -9.53 4.50
C VAL A 83 2.19 -9.35 5.39
N LEU A 84 0.99 -9.56 4.84
CA LEU A 84 -0.28 -9.40 5.56
C LEU A 84 -0.36 -10.29 6.81
N ARG A 85 0.01 -11.56 6.70
CA ARG A 85 0.02 -12.48 7.85
C ARG A 85 1.08 -12.13 8.90
N LYS A 86 2.29 -11.76 8.48
CA LYS A 86 3.36 -11.38 9.42
C LYS A 86 3.00 -10.14 10.22
N TRP A 87 2.31 -9.20 9.59
CA TRP A 87 1.86 -7.97 10.24
C TRP A 87 0.46 -8.12 10.86
N ASN A 88 -0.16 -9.30 10.85
CA ASN A 88 -1.50 -9.55 11.40
C ASN A 88 -2.54 -8.52 10.92
N ALA A 89 -2.63 -8.29 9.60
CA ALA A 89 -3.60 -7.37 9.02
C ALA A 89 -5.04 -7.90 9.23
N ASP A 90 -5.91 -7.06 9.79
CA ASP A 90 -7.35 -7.33 9.95
C ASP A 90 -8.10 -7.05 8.64
N ALA A 91 -7.61 -6.07 7.87
CA ALA A 91 -8.16 -5.69 6.58
C ALA A 91 -7.05 -5.32 5.58
N PHE A 92 -7.34 -5.52 4.30
CA PHE A 92 -6.50 -5.04 3.20
C PHE A 92 -7.34 -4.16 2.27
N VAL A 93 -6.92 -2.90 2.10
CA VAL A 93 -7.58 -1.91 1.25
C VAL A 93 -6.81 -1.77 -0.05
N SER A 94 -7.48 -2.04 -1.16
CA SER A 94 -6.96 -1.85 -2.50
C SER A 94 -7.96 -1.04 -3.31
N LEU A 95 -7.55 0.16 -3.74
CA LEU A 95 -8.36 1.08 -4.56
C LEU A 95 -8.32 0.74 -6.05
N GLU A 96 -7.57 -0.31 -6.36
CA GLU A 96 -7.41 -0.93 -7.66
C GLU A 96 -7.70 -2.43 -7.50
N GLY A 97 -8.30 -3.02 -8.54
CA GLY A 97 -8.45 -4.48 -8.58
C GLY A 97 -7.10 -5.19 -8.64
N PRO A 98 -7.07 -6.51 -8.35
CA PRO A 98 -5.98 -7.35 -8.83
C PRO A 98 -5.83 -7.31 -10.35
#